data_AF-A0A4R1UJN2-F1
#
_entry.id   AF-A0A4R1UJN2-F1
#
_cell.length_a   1.000
_cell.length_b   1.000
_cell.length_c   1.000
_cell.angle_alpha   90.00
_cell.angle_beta   90.00
_cell.angle_gamma   90.00
#
_symmetry.space_group_name_H-M   'P 1'
#
loop_
_entity.id
_entity.type
_entity.pdbx_description
1 polymer ?
#
loop_
_entity_poly.entity_id
_entity_poly.type
_entity_poly.pdbx_seq_one_letter_code
_entity_poly.pdbx_strand_id
1 'polypeptide(L)'
;MIHSAIARALPTTLGPARLGRMFENKQDLSELVDTMIGRISSETIDAGAMLDLSFLIQFIGNREEGLSLQAQAIAQQRIFENVYGDGSDIRVLALLAPGDLTANTPLDFLLEHSNVTLITAYLDLEADNPLDLPFPEHDIAIIAAGEAPESQALLRRIDGLTAQWPRPILNGRAINIANLTRDGVANALADVPEILAPATRSRTRADIALDPPRFPSTIRPAGTQAGIGLEKVENPEQLADYLARHPEGQFYVADFIDYSGPDGLFCKQRIVFIDRVPYISHLAVSDHWIVHYMSAGMAENAGRRDEEAAFMAAFDQDFAARHARAFDSLCDRIGLDYFGIDCGETPDGRLLLFEADVAMIVHSMEDAPEFAYKKVPMTRLFDAFIAFLRKMSHGQ
;
A
#
# COMPACT_ATOMS: atom_id res chain seq x y z
N MET A 1 13.76 34.95 24.71
CA MET A 1 12.34 35.14 25.05
C MET A 1 11.60 33.91 24.59
N ILE A 2 11.21 33.07 25.54
CA ILE A 2 10.59 31.77 25.32
C ILE A 2 9.12 32.04 24.95
N HIS A 3 8.78 31.92 23.67
CA HIS A 3 7.38 31.80 23.27
C HIS A 3 6.96 30.37 23.61
N SER A 4 6.43 30.19 24.82
CA SER A 4 5.58 29.06 25.16
C SER A 4 4.29 29.22 24.35
N ALA A 5 4.30 28.76 23.09
CA ALA A 5 3.08 28.54 22.36
C ALA A 5 2.29 27.49 23.15
N ILE A 6 1.09 27.86 23.59
CA ILE A 6 0.12 26.90 24.11
C ILE A 6 -0.05 25.88 22.98
N ALA A 7 0.38 24.63 23.21
CA ALA A 7 0.23 23.57 22.22
C ALA A 7 -1.26 23.44 21.91
N ARG A 8 -1.67 23.91 20.72
CA ARG A 8 -3.03 23.71 20.24
C ARG A 8 -3.19 22.20 20.09
N ALA A 9 -4.25 21.63 20.69
CA ALA A 9 -4.56 20.22 20.53
C ALA A 9 -4.65 19.89 19.03
N LEU A 10 -4.04 18.78 18.63
CA LEU A 10 -4.07 18.34 17.23
C LEU A 10 -5.52 18.04 16.81
N PRO A 11 -5.90 18.35 15.57
CA PRO A 11 -7.17 17.87 15.03
C PRO A 11 -7.21 16.35 15.06
N THR A 12 -8.33 15.79 15.55
CA THR A 12 -8.52 14.34 15.64
C THR A 12 -9.30 13.81 14.46
N THR A 13 -8.95 12.60 14.03
CA THR A 13 -9.61 11.88 12.92
C THR A 13 -10.18 10.56 13.40
N LEU A 14 -11.15 10.01 12.66
CA LEU A 14 -11.61 8.63 12.78
C LEU A 14 -10.70 7.68 11.99
N GLY A 15 -10.14 8.17 10.88
CA GLY A 15 -9.22 7.43 10.03
C GLY A 15 -9.92 6.47 9.03
N PRO A 16 -9.21 6.10 7.94
CA PRO A 16 -9.79 5.32 6.84
C PRO A 16 -10.21 3.91 7.25
N ALA A 17 -9.58 3.26 8.24
CA ALA A 17 -9.96 1.90 8.64
C ALA A 17 -11.35 1.85 9.27
N ARG A 18 -11.63 2.75 10.23
CA ARG A 18 -12.94 2.83 10.88
C ARG A 18 -14.04 3.21 9.89
N LEU A 19 -13.78 4.22 9.06
CA LEU A 19 -14.73 4.70 8.05
C LEU A 19 -14.98 3.63 6.97
N GLY A 20 -13.92 2.99 6.50
CA GLY A 20 -13.98 1.89 5.52
C GLY A 20 -14.80 0.72 6.03
N ARG A 21 -14.61 0.30 7.30
CA ARG A 21 -15.41 -0.77 7.90
C ARG A 21 -16.90 -0.42 7.99
N MET A 22 -17.24 0.81 8.34
CA MET A 22 -18.64 1.25 8.37
C MET A 22 -19.25 1.23 6.96
N PHE A 23 -18.47 1.67 5.96
CA PHE A 23 -18.86 1.66 4.56
C PHE A 23 -19.07 0.24 4.01
N GLU A 24 -18.09 -0.67 4.20
CA GLU A 24 -18.15 -2.07 3.77
C GLU A 24 -19.34 -2.82 4.41
N ASN A 25 -19.61 -2.54 5.69
CA ASN A 25 -20.75 -3.10 6.41
C ASN A 25 -22.10 -2.43 6.07
N LYS A 26 -22.13 -1.52 5.08
CA LYS A 26 -23.33 -0.81 4.61
C LYS A 26 -24.10 -0.12 5.74
N GLN A 27 -23.38 0.44 6.71
CA GLN A 27 -23.99 1.22 7.78
C GLN A 27 -24.56 2.52 7.20
N ASP A 28 -25.63 3.02 7.81
CA ASP A 28 -26.13 4.36 7.49
C ASP A 28 -25.15 5.41 8.04
N LEU A 29 -24.52 6.15 7.13
CA LEU A 29 -23.51 7.17 7.44
C LEU A 29 -24.08 8.60 7.44
N SER A 30 -25.38 8.79 7.18
CA SER A 30 -25.95 10.13 7.01
C SER A 30 -25.75 11.03 8.24
N GLU A 31 -26.02 10.52 9.45
CA GLU A 31 -25.82 11.29 10.69
C GLU A 31 -24.34 11.65 10.93
N LEU A 32 -23.43 10.74 10.59
CA LEU A 32 -21.99 10.97 10.71
C LEU A 32 -21.54 12.08 9.74
N VAL A 33 -22.01 12.01 8.49
CA VAL A 33 -21.71 13.02 7.45
C VAL A 33 -22.28 14.38 7.85
N ASP A 34 -23.53 14.45 8.31
CA ASP A 34 -24.15 15.69 8.76
C ASP A 34 -23.36 16.32 9.92
N THR A 35 -22.90 15.49 10.86
CA THR A 35 -22.04 15.93 11.97
C THR A 35 -20.71 16.48 11.47
N MET A 36 -20.06 15.82 10.51
CA MET A 36 -18.80 16.30 9.91
C MET A 36 -19.01 17.63 9.19
N ILE A 37 -20.05 17.75 8.36
CA ILE A 37 -20.38 18.99 7.64
C ILE A 37 -20.64 20.14 8.62
N GLY A 38 -21.37 19.87 9.72
CA GLY A 38 -21.59 20.85 10.79
C GLY A 38 -20.30 21.36 11.44
N ARG A 39 -19.33 20.45 11.70
CA ARG A 39 -18.00 20.82 12.24
C ARG A 39 -17.17 21.62 11.24
N ILE A 40 -17.21 21.26 9.96
CA ILE A 40 -16.49 21.95 8.88
C ILE A 40 -17.05 23.36 8.64
N SER A 41 -18.37 23.53 8.77
CA SER A 41 -19.07 24.80 8.52
C SER A 41 -19.10 25.75 9.72
N SER A 42 -18.47 25.39 10.83
CA SER A 42 -18.47 26.19 12.06
C SER A 42 -17.48 27.37 11.98
N GLU A 43 -17.53 28.30 12.95
CA GLU A 43 -16.62 29.45 13.01
C GLU A 43 -15.14 29.04 13.09
N THR A 44 -14.86 27.85 13.64
CA THR A 44 -13.52 27.26 13.67
C THR A 44 -13.52 25.97 12.86
N ILE A 45 -13.03 26.04 11.62
CA ILE A 45 -12.98 24.89 10.72
C ILE A 45 -12.22 23.73 11.38
N ASP A 46 -12.90 22.59 11.48
CA ASP A 46 -12.33 21.34 11.96
C ASP A 46 -11.66 20.57 10.81
N ALA A 47 -10.34 20.70 10.71
CA ALA A 47 -9.58 20.04 9.66
C ALA A 47 -9.63 18.51 9.75
N GLY A 48 -9.80 17.93 10.96
CA GLY A 48 -9.91 16.49 11.14
C GLY A 48 -11.20 15.94 10.56
N ALA A 49 -12.33 16.60 10.82
CA ALA A 49 -13.61 16.27 10.21
C ALA A 49 -13.58 16.40 8.67
N MET A 50 -12.89 17.42 8.16
CA MET A 50 -12.70 17.62 6.72
C MET A 50 -11.88 16.48 6.09
N LEU A 51 -10.82 16.03 6.76
CA LEU A 51 -10.01 14.91 6.30
C LEU A 51 -10.80 13.60 6.32
N ASP A 52 -11.58 13.31 7.37
CA ASP A 52 -12.43 12.12 7.43
C ASP A 52 -13.51 12.13 6.33
N LEU A 53 -14.15 13.28 6.09
CA LEU A 53 -15.13 13.42 5.00
C LEU A 53 -14.47 13.18 3.63
N SER A 54 -13.22 13.61 3.46
CA SER A 54 -12.46 13.37 2.23
C SER A 54 -12.29 11.87 1.95
N PHE A 55 -12.12 11.04 2.98
CA PHE A 55 -12.04 9.58 2.83
C PHE A 55 -13.40 8.98 2.47
N LEU A 56 -14.49 9.42 3.11
CA LEU A 56 -15.84 8.96 2.76
C LEU A 56 -16.21 9.24 1.30
N ILE A 57 -15.86 10.43 0.80
CA ILE A 57 -16.08 10.81 -0.60
C ILE A 57 -15.26 9.91 -1.55
N GLN A 58 -14.05 9.51 -1.16
CA GLN A 58 -13.25 8.54 -1.93
C GLN A 58 -13.87 7.13 -1.90
N PHE A 59 -14.37 6.66 -0.76
CA PHE A 59 -15.00 5.33 -0.63
C PHE A 59 -16.24 5.18 -1.53
N ILE A 60 -17.04 6.24 -1.72
CA ILE A 60 -18.19 6.23 -2.63
C ILE A 60 -17.80 6.35 -4.12
N GLY A 61 -16.49 6.39 -4.43
CA GLY A 61 -15.95 6.41 -5.79
C GLY A 61 -15.70 7.81 -6.38
N ASN A 62 -15.91 8.88 -5.62
CA ASN A 62 -15.68 10.24 -6.10
C ASN A 62 -14.26 10.73 -5.75
N ARG A 63 -13.28 10.13 -6.43
CA ARG A 63 -11.85 10.35 -6.14
C ARG A 63 -11.43 11.82 -6.25
N GLU A 64 -11.85 12.53 -7.30
CA GLU A 64 -11.43 13.92 -7.54
C GLU A 64 -11.90 14.87 -6.44
N GLU A 65 -13.18 14.79 -6.06
CA GLU A 65 -13.74 15.63 -5.00
C GLU A 65 -13.13 15.28 -3.64
N GLY A 66 -12.95 13.99 -3.37
CA GLY A 66 -12.30 13.53 -2.14
C GLY A 66 -10.87 14.06 -2.02
N LEU A 67 -10.07 14.00 -3.08
CA LEU A 67 -8.70 14.55 -3.07
C LEU A 67 -8.67 16.08 -2.97
N SER A 68 -9.62 16.77 -3.60
CA SER A 68 -9.76 18.22 -3.46
C SER A 68 -10.06 18.63 -2.01
N LEU A 69 -10.94 17.89 -1.33
CA LEU A 69 -11.26 18.15 0.08
C LEU A 69 -10.09 17.79 1.00
N GLN A 70 -9.36 16.71 0.70
CA GLN A 70 -8.14 16.34 1.42
C GLN A 70 -7.09 17.45 1.31
N ALA A 71 -6.84 17.98 0.12
CA ALA A 71 -5.90 19.07 -0.10
C ALA A 71 -6.28 20.33 0.71
N GLN A 72 -7.57 20.64 0.81
CA GLN A 72 -8.07 21.73 1.66
C GLN A 72 -7.83 21.46 3.15
N ALA A 73 -8.03 20.23 3.62
CA ALA A 73 -7.71 19.85 5.00
C ALA A 73 -6.22 20.01 5.31
N ILE A 74 -5.36 19.49 4.43
CA ILE A 74 -3.90 19.58 4.55
C ILE A 74 -3.43 21.05 4.54
N ALA A 75 -4.04 21.91 3.73
CA ALA A 75 -3.72 23.33 3.68
C ALA A 75 -4.05 24.07 5.00
N GLN A 76 -5.07 23.61 5.73
CA GLN A 76 -5.42 24.16 7.04
C GLN A 76 -4.53 23.62 8.16
N GLN A 77 -4.28 22.31 8.18
CA GLN A 77 -3.47 21.60 9.16
C GLN A 77 -2.77 20.42 8.48
N ARG A 78 -1.47 20.25 8.74
CA ARG A 78 -0.69 19.15 8.15
C ARG A 78 -0.47 17.97 9.07
N ILE A 79 -0.79 18.12 10.36
CA ILE A 79 -0.59 17.10 11.39
C ILE A 79 -1.94 16.76 12.04
N PHE A 80 -2.26 15.47 12.09
CA PHE A 80 -3.50 14.94 12.67
C PHE A 80 -3.18 13.83 13.67
N GLU A 81 -4.11 13.56 14.59
CA GLU A 81 -4.00 12.49 15.57
C GLU A 81 -5.19 11.51 15.46
N ASN A 82 -4.89 10.22 15.46
CA ASN A 82 -5.85 9.14 15.60
C ASN A 82 -5.43 8.23 16.75
N VAL A 83 -6.33 8.01 17.72
CA VAL A 83 -6.05 7.26 18.95
C VAL A 83 -6.74 5.90 18.87
N TYR A 84 -5.95 4.83 18.88
CA TYR A 84 -6.44 3.45 18.95
C TYR A 84 -6.55 3.02 20.41
N GLY A 85 -7.62 2.29 20.73
CA GLY A 85 -7.88 1.82 22.09
C GLY A 85 -7.94 2.98 23.09
N ASP A 86 -7.05 2.96 24.08
CA ASP A 86 -6.87 4.05 25.05
C ASP A 86 -5.63 4.92 24.80
N GLY A 87 -4.87 4.65 23.72
CA GLY A 87 -3.67 5.40 23.37
C GLY A 87 -2.50 5.24 24.34
N SER A 88 -2.53 4.26 25.24
CA SER A 88 -1.58 4.12 26.35
C SER A 88 -0.24 3.47 25.99
N ASP A 89 -0.09 2.98 24.76
CA ASP A 89 1.11 2.25 24.32
C ASP A 89 2.16 3.20 23.73
N ILE A 90 2.41 3.15 22.42
CA ILE A 90 3.42 3.98 21.74
C ILE A 90 2.77 5.06 20.86
N ARG A 91 3.52 6.14 20.64
CA ARG A 91 3.17 7.22 19.71
C ARG A 91 3.98 7.06 18.42
N VAL A 92 3.28 6.83 17.32
CA VAL A 92 3.87 6.60 15.99
C VAL A 92 3.64 7.83 15.12
N LEU A 93 4.71 8.43 14.60
CA LEU A 93 4.62 9.52 13.61
C LEU A 93 4.77 8.97 12.19
N ALA A 94 3.70 9.02 11.42
CA ALA A 94 3.71 8.64 10.02
C ALA A 94 3.95 9.86 9.12
N LEU A 95 4.96 9.76 8.26
CA LEU A 95 5.28 10.76 7.24
C LEU A 95 4.61 10.35 5.92
N LEU A 96 3.59 11.11 5.52
CA LEU A 96 2.69 10.78 4.42
C LEU A 96 2.92 11.68 3.21
N ALA A 97 2.65 11.15 2.02
CA ALA A 97 2.38 11.96 0.82
C ALA A 97 0.87 12.26 0.75
N PRO A 98 0.45 13.46 0.29
CA PRO A 98 -0.93 13.68 -0.13
C PRO A 98 -1.30 12.72 -1.26
N GLY A 99 -2.54 12.22 -1.26
CA GLY A 99 -2.97 11.24 -2.25
C GLY A 99 -4.15 10.40 -1.78
N ASP A 100 -4.56 9.47 -2.63
CA ASP A 100 -5.71 8.62 -2.34
C ASP A 100 -5.38 7.53 -1.32
N LEU A 101 -6.35 6.65 -1.08
CA LEU A 101 -6.25 5.56 -0.10
C LEU A 101 -5.12 4.54 -0.40
N THR A 102 -4.47 4.60 -1.57
CA THR A 102 -3.31 3.75 -1.91
C THR A 102 -2.00 4.53 -2.00
N ALA A 103 -1.98 5.83 -1.67
CA ALA A 103 -0.77 6.64 -1.71
C ALA A 103 0.18 6.40 -0.52
N ASN A 104 -0.31 5.80 0.57
CA ASN A 104 0.43 5.59 1.80
C ASN A 104 0.20 4.19 2.38
N THR A 105 1.16 3.74 3.19
CA THR A 105 1.06 2.53 4.01
C THR A 105 -0.26 2.56 4.80
N PRO A 106 -1.08 1.48 4.77
CA PRO A 106 -2.41 1.44 5.38
C PRO A 106 -2.34 1.30 6.92
N LEU A 107 -1.64 2.22 7.59
CA LEU A 107 -1.34 2.16 9.02
C LEU A 107 -2.60 2.06 9.87
N ASP A 108 -3.67 2.78 9.51
CA ASP A 108 -4.91 2.70 10.27
C ASP A 108 -5.49 1.28 10.34
N PHE A 109 -5.27 0.46 9.30
CA PHE A 109 -5.68 -0.94 9.30
C PHE A 109 -4.72 -1.81 10.11
N LEU A 110 -3.41 -1.56 10.01
CA LEU A 110 -2.39 -2.32 10.74
C LEU A 110 -2.41 -2.07 12.26
N LEU A 111 -2.97 -0.93 12.69
CA LEU A 111 -3.07 -0.51 14.08
C LEU A 111 -4.43 -0.83 14.71
N GLU A 112 -5.37 -1.44 13.97
CA GLU A 112 -6.66 -1.87 14.53
C GLU A 112 -6.44 -2.78 15.75
N HIS A 113 -7.30 -2.64 16.75
CA HIS A 113 -7.24 -3.40 18.02
C HIS A 113 -5.96 -3.20 18.86
N SER A 114 -5.17 -2.16 18.58
CA SER A 114 -4.04 -1.75 19.42
C SER A 114 -4.41 -0.60 20.39
N ASN A 115 -3.43 -0.18 21.20
CA ASN A 115 -3.49 1.03 22.04
C ASN A 115 -2.52 2.12 21.55
N VAL A 116 -2.18 2.11 20.25
CA VAL A 116 -1.23 3.05 19.65
C VAL A 116 -1.88 4.40 19.41
N THR A 117 -1.12 5.49 19.60
CA THR A 117 -1.51 6.79 19.05
C THR A 117 -0.79 7.01 17.73
N LEU A 118 -1.55 7.12 16.63
CA LEU A 118 -1.03 7.45 15.32
C LEU A 118 -1.09 8.97 15.11
N ILE A 119 0.06 9.56 14.82
CA ILE A 119 0.19 10.95 14.39
C ILE A 119 0.51 10.90 12.91
N THR A 120 -0.33 11.49 12.06
CA THR A 120 -0.04 11.59 10.62
C THR A 120 0.45 12.99 10.30
N ALA A 121 1.52 13.08 9.50
CA ALA A 121 2.04 14.33 9.00
C ALA A 121 2.15 14.28 7.47
N TYR A 122 1.33 15.10 6.80
CA TYR A 122 1.36 15.24 5.35
C TYR A 122 2.53 16.14 4.95
N LEU A 123 3.46 15.56 4.18
CA LEU A 123 4.63 16.24 3.67
C LEU A 123 4.28 17.07 2.44
N ASP A 124 4.98 18.19 2.29
CA ASP A 124 4.82 19.11 1.19
C ASP A 124 6.13 19.12 0.43
N LEU A 125 6.07 18.65 -0.82
CA LEU A 125 7.22 18.61 -1.71
C LEU A 125 7.72 20.01 -2.05
N GLU A 126 6.88 21.03 -2.02
CA GLU A 126 7.24 22.39 -2.44
C GLU A 126 7.86 23.23 -1.31
N ALA A 127 7.75 22.77 -0.06
CA ALA A 127 8.39 23.43 1.09
C ALA A 127 9.93 23.40 0.99
N ASP A 128 10.64 24.40 1.53
CA ASP A 128 12.12 24.44 1.54
C ASP A 128 12.74 23.25 2.30
N ASN A 129 12.06 22.78 3.34
CA ASN A 129 12.36 21.53 4.02
C ASN A 129 11.04 20.81 4.33
N PRO A 130 10.72 19.69 3.65
CA PRO A 130 9.49 18.94 3.89
C PRO A 130 9.33 18.44 5.33
N LEU A 131 10.44 18.29 6.07
CA LEU A 131 10.48 17.85 7.47
C LEU A 131 10.58 19.00 8.47
N ASP A 132 10.47 20.26 8.04
CA ASP A 132 10.40 21.40 8.96
C ASP A 132 8.96 21.66 9.41
N LEU A 133 8.46 20.73 10.23
CA LEU A 133 7.14 20.81 10.87
C LEU A 133 7.31 20.72 12.39
N PRO A 134 6.40 21.33 13.18
CA PRO A 134 6.40 21.23 14.63
C PRO A 134 5.86 19.86 15.05
N PHE A 135 6.62 18.79 14.78
CA PHE A 135 6.22 17.43 15.10
C PHE A 135 6.00 17.25 16.61
N PRO A 136 4.87 16.65 17.02
CA PRO A 136 4.66 16.28 18.41
C PRO A 136 5.68 15.24 18.88
N GLU A 137 5.86 15.09 20.20
CA GLU A 137 6.63 13.99 20.77
C GLU A 137 6.05 12.65 20.28
N HIS A 138 6.96 11.78 19.85
CA HIS A 138 6.70 10.46 19.32
C HIS A 138 7.85 9.52 19.68
N ASP A 139 7.55 8.24 19.78
CA ASP A 139 8.53 7.21 20.15
C ASP A 139 9.25 6.67 18.91
N ILE A 140 8.53 6.60 17.78
CA ILE A 140 9.02 6.09 16.50
C ILE A 140 8.36 6.83 15.34
N ALA A 141 9.11 7.01 14.24
CA ALA A 141 8.56 7.49 12.98
C ALA A 141 8.48 6.37 11.93
N ILE A 142 7.64 6.55 10.90
CA ILE A 142 7.60 5.68 9.72
C ILE A 142 7.47 6.55 8.47
N ILE A 143 8.25 6.25 7.43
CA ILE A 143 8.01 6.77 6.10
C ILE A 143 6.89 5.94 5.47
N ALA A 144 5.68 6.48 5.47
CA ALA A 144 4.48 5.79 5.02
C ALA A 144 4.17 6.04 3.55
N ALA A 145 4.67 7.13 2.96
CA ALA A 145 4.50 7.46 1.55
C ALA A 145 4.93 6.29 0.65
N GLY A 146 4.03 5.84 -0.23
CA GLY A 146 4.28 4.76 -1.19
C GLY A 146 5.02 5.20 -2.44
N GLU A 147 5.43 4.24 -3.26
CA GLU A 147 6.03 4.51 -4.57
C GLU A 147 4.95 4.87 -5.59
N ALA A 148 4.99 6.09 -6.11
CA ALA A 148 4.15 6.54 -7.20
C ALA A 148 4.83 7.70 -7.95
N PRO A 149 4.49 7.95 -9.23
CA PRO A 149 5.04 9.09 -9.97
C PRO A 149 4.96 10.42 -9.21
N GLU A 150 3.87 10.65 -8.47
CA GLU A 150 3.61 11.84 -7.66
C GLU A 150 4.49 11.94 -6.41
N SER A 151 4.88 10.81 -5.81
CA SER A 151 5.68 10.77 -4.57
C SER A 151 7.17 10.58 -4.81
N GLN A 152 7.59 10.21 -6.03
CA GLN A 152 9.00 9.94 -6.39
C GLN A 152 9.96 11.07 -5.98
N ALA A 153 9.61 12.32 -6.30
CA ALA A 153 10.44 13.47 -5.98
C ALA A 153 10.52 13.72 -4.47
N LEU A 154 9.40 13.51 -3.75
CA LEU A 154 9.33 13.63 -2.30
C LEU A 154 10.20 12.58 -1.62
N LEU A 155 10.07 11.31 -1.99
CA LEU A 155 10.83 10.20 -1.41
C LEU A 155 12.34 10.42 -1.55
N ARG A 156 12.81 10.81 -2.74
CA ARG A 156 14.24 11.13 -2.95
C ARG A 156 14.71 12.31 -2.11
N ARG A 157 13.86 13.33 -1.93
CA ARG A 157 14.19 14.52 -1.16
C ARG A 157 14.31 14.22 0.34
N ILE A 158 13.41 13.39 0.89
CA ILE A 158 13.40 13.09 2.32
C ILE A 158 14.43 12.03 2.74
N ASP A 159 14.95 11.21 1.82
CA ASP A 159 16.00 10.21 2.14
C ASP A 159 17.23 10.85 2.82
N GLY A 160 17.71 11.98 2.28
CA GLY A 160 18.85 12.69 2.87
C GLY A 160 18.52 13.43 4.18
N LEU A 161 17.26 13.80 4.37
CA LEU A 161 16.82 14.58 5.53
C LEU A 161 16.56 13.70 6.76
N THR A 162 16.07 12.48 6.54
CA THR A 162 15.75 11.51 7.61
C THR A 162 16.99 10.95 8.29
N ALA A 163 18.18 11.07 7.70
CA ALA A 163 19.45 10.70 8.34
C ALA A 163 19.74 11.45 9.65
N GLN A 164 19.15 12.63 9.84
CA GLN A 164 19.29 13.45 11.06
C GLN A 164 18.08 13.33 11.99
N TRP A 165 17.18 12.38 11.73
CA TRP A 165 15.96 12.21 12.50
C TRP A 165 16.27 11.80 13.96
N PRO A 166 15.63 12.40 14.98
CA PRO A 166 16.02 12.22 16.38
C PRO A 166 15.52 10.92 17.03
N ARG A 167 14.65 10.18 16.35
CA ARG A 167 14.01 8.94 16.85
C ARG A 167 14.29 7.77 15.88
N PRO A 168 14.04 6.51 16.27
CA PRO A 168 13.99 5.41 15.32
C PRO A 168 12.99 5.71 14.19
N ILE A 169 13.33 5.32 12.97
CA ILE A 169 12.48 5.52 11.80
C ILE A 169 12.36 4.22 10.99
N LEU A 170 11.14 3.71 10.90
CA LEU A 170 10.78 2.56 10.09
C LEU A 170 10.78 2.95 8.61
N ASN A 171 11.35 2.11 7.76
CA ASN A 171 11.58 2.38 6.35
C ASN A 171 12.37 3.69 6.14
N GLY A 172 13.32 3.98 7.04
CA GLY A 172 14.07 5.25 7.07
C GLY A 172 14.91 5.57 5.84
N ARG A 173 15.12 4.60 4.94
CA ARG A 173 15.77 4.80 3.64
C ARG A 173 14.72 5.02 2.58
N ALA A 174 14.19 6.24 2.48
CA ALA A 174 13.16 6.59 1.52
C ALA A 174 13.54 6.31 0.06
N ILE A 175 14.85 6.29 -0.26
CA ILE A 175 15.32 5.88 -1.60
C ILE A 175 14.98 4.43 -1.92
N ASN A 176 14.95 3.53 -0.92
CA ASN A 176 14.57 2.13 -1.13
C ASN A 176 13.08 2.03 -1.49
N ILE A 177 12.23 2.87 -0.88
CA ILE A 177 10.81 2.99 -1.27
C ILE A 177 10.69 3.55 -2.69
N ALA A 178 11.43 4.60 -3.02
CA ALA A 178 11.42 5.18 -4.37
C ALA A 178 11.88 4.20 -5.46
N ASN A 179 12.67 3.19 -5.10
CA ASN A 179 13.16 2.16 -6.01
C ASN A 179 12.19 0.98 -6.18
N LEU A 180 11.02 1.00 -5.51
CA LEU A 180 9.97 -0.03 -5.67
C LEU A 180 9.20 0.09 -7.00
N THR A 181 9.71 0.87 -7.96
CA THR A 181 9.17 0.92 -9.32
C THR A 181 9.19 -0.47 -9.95
N ARG A 182 8.28 -0.73 -10.90
CA ARG A 182 8.18 -2.05 -11.55
C ARG A 182 9.48 -2.51 -12.20
N ASP A 183 10.19 -1.60 -12.85
CA ASP A 183 11.50 -1.85 -13.42
C ASP A 183 12.61 -1.90 -12.36
N GLY A 184 12.54 -1.10 -11.30
CA GLY A 184 13.49 -1.11 -10.18
C GLY A 184 13.52 -2.44 -9.46
N VAL A 185 12.34 -2.96 -9.07
CA VAL A 185 12.18 -4.27 -8.42
C VAL A 185 12.64 -5.39 -9.34
N ALA A 186 12.24 -5.38 -10.61
CA ALA A 186 12.67 -6.40 -11.58
C ALA A 186 14.20 -6.42 -11.75
N ASN A 187 14.82 -5.25 -11.84
CA ASN A 187 16.28 -5.13 -11.98
C ASN A 187 17.02 -5.57 -10.71
N ALA A 188 16.51 -5.24 -9.52
CA ALA A 188 17.12 -5.60 -8.24
C ALA A 188 17.12 -7.12 -7.98
N LEU A 189 16.21 -7.85 -8.63
CA LEU A 189 16.00 -9.30 -8.43
C LEU A 189 16.39 -10.12 -9.67
N ALA A 190 16.90 -9.50 -10.73
CA ALA A 190 17.19 -10.16 -12.01
C ALA A 190 18.22 -11.30 -11.90
N ASP A 191 19.07 -11.28 -10.88
CA ASP A 191 20.11 -12.29 -10.63
C ASP A 191 19.76 -13.30 -9.53
N VAL A 192 18.53 -13.28 -9.01
CA VAL A 192 18.07 -14.20 -7.94
C VAL A 192 17.36 -15.41 -8.56
N PRO A 193 17.96 -16.62 -8.55
CA PRO A 193 17.42 -17.79 -9.27
C PRO A 193 16.05 -18.27 -8.76
N GLU A 194 15.77 -18.10 -7.47
CA GLU A 194 14.53 -18.52 -6.83
C GLU A 194 13.33 -17.62 -7.14
N ILE A 195 13.58 -16.43 -7.72
CA ILE A 195 12.56 -15.44 -8.03
C ILE A 195 12.52 -15.22 -9.55
N LEU A 196 11.34 -15.32 -10.12
CA LEU A 196 11.08 -14.81 -11.46
C LEU A 196 10.42 -13.43 -11.34
N ALA A 197 11.21 -12.37 -11.49
CA ALA A 197 10.70 -11.02 -11.71
C ALA A 197 10.84 -10.70 -13.20
N PRO A 198 9.73 -10.64 -13.99
CA PRO A 198 9.82 -10.40 -15.42
C PRO A 198 10.55 -9.09 -15.72
N ALA A 199 11.51 -9.14 -16.66
CA ALA A 199 12.29 -7.98 -17.05
C ALA A 199 11.36 -6.86 -17.55
N THR A 200 11.15 -5.86 -16.71
CA THR A 200 10.20 -4.78 -16.96
C THR A 200 10.94 -3.52 -17.37
N ARG A 201 10.46 -2.88 -18.44
CA ARG A 201 11.06 -1.65 -18.98
C ARG A 201 10.03 -0.53 -19.00
N SER A 202 10.41 0.62 -18.45
CA SER A 202 9.69 1.88 -18.66
C SER A 202 10.07 2.45 -20.02
N ARG A 203 9.09 2.61 -20.92
CA ARG A 203 9.32 3.04 -22.31
C ARG A 203 8.34 4.10 -22.75
N THR A 204 8.81 5.05 -23.55
CA THR A 204 7.91 6.01 -24.22
C THR A 204 7.22 5.33 -25.41
N ARG A 205 6.14 5.95 -25.90
CA ARG A 205 5.50 5.55 -27.18
C ARG A 205 6.49 5.48 -28.34
N ALA A 206 7.40 6.46 -28.41
CA ALA A 206 8.40 6.54 -29.47
C ALA A 206 9.38 5.36 -29.37
N ASP A 207 9.82 5.02 -28.15
CA ASP A 207 10.71 3.88 -27.94
C ASP A 207 10.04 2.58 -28.37
N ILE A 208 8.76 2.36 -27.99
CA ILE A 208 8.01 1.16 -28.35
C ILE A 208 7.87 1.02 -29.87
N ALA A 209 7.64 2.13 -30.59
CA ALA A 209 7.56 2.12 -32.05
C ALA A 209 8.91 1.80 -32.72
N LEU A 210 10.02 2.27 -32.14
CA LEU A 210 11.38 2.05 -32.67
C LEU A 210 11.88 0.61 -32.43
N ASP A 211 11.56 0.02 -31.28
CA ASP A 211 11.98 -1.33 -30.91
C ASP A 211 10.82 -2.07 -30.23
N PRO A 212 9.88 -2.66 -30.97
CA PRO A 212 8.72 -3.35 -30.40
C PRO A 212 9.11 -4.47 -29.42
N PRO A 213 8.29 -4.74 -28.39
CA PRO A 213 8.57 -5.83 -27.46
C PRO A 213 8.47 -7.20 -28.14
N ARG A 214 8.98 -8.22 -27.44
CA ARG A 214 8.69 -9.61 -27.79
C ARG A 214 7.25 -9.93 -27.40
N PHE A 215 6.68 -10.92 -28.09
CA PHE A 215 5.31 -11.35 -27.85
C PHE A 215 5.25 -12.82 -27.40
N PRO A 216 4.33 -13.20 -26.50
CA PRO A 216 3.40 -12.29 -25.82
C PRO A 216 4.08 -11.39 -24.79
N SER A 217 3.61 -10.15 -24.67
CA SER A 217 4.06 -9.20 -23.63
C SER A 217 2.89 -8.60 -22.90
N THR A 218 3.14 -8.16 -21.67
CA THR A 218 2.24 -7.30 -20.92
C THR A 218 2.62 -5.85 -21.14
N ILE A 219 1.62 -4.98 -21.31
CA ILE A 219 1.78 -3.53 -21.41
C ILE A 219 0.79 -2.84 -20.49
N ARG A 220 1.23 -1.74 -19.84
CA ARG A 220 0.36 -0.89 -19.01
C ARG A 220 0.85 0.56 -19.01
N PRO A 221 -0.01 1.57 -18.83
CA PRO A 221 0.46 2.93 -18.64
C PRO A 221 1.24 3.05 -17.32
N ALA A 222 2.26 3.90 -17.28
CA ALA A 222 2.98 4.18 -16.04
C ALA A 222 2.06 4.88 -15.02
N GLY A 223 2.27 4.60 -13.73
CA GLY A 223 1.49 5.21 -12.64
C GLY A 223 0.10 4.62 -12.40
N THR A 224 -0.38 3.68 -13.22
CA THR A 224 -1.63 2.98 -12.91
C THR A 224 -1.41 1.96 -11.80
N GLN A 225 -2.49 1.53 -11.14
CA GLN A 225 -2.49 0.43 -10.16
C GLN A 225 -3.71 -0.47 -10.41
N ALA A 226 -3.84 -1.56 -9.64
CA ALA A 226 -5.00 -2.45 -9.67
C ALA A 226 -5.37 -2.99 -11.08
N GLY A 227 -4.37 -3.20 -11.95
CA GLY A 227 -4.57 -3.76 -13.29
C GLY A 227 -5.20 -2.79 -14.30
N ILE A 228 -5.42 -1.52 -13.93
CA ILE A 228 -6.00 -0.51 -14.83
C ILE A 228 -5.07 -0.28 -16.02
N GLY A 229 -5.60 -0.54 -17.22
CA GLY A 229 -4.86 -0.45 -18.49
C GLY A 229 -3.80 -1.54 -18.68
N LEU A 230 -3.72 -2.55 -17.81
CA LEU A 230 -2.82 -3.68 -18.01
C LEU A 230 -3.44 -4.64 -19.02
N GLU A 231 -2.74 -4.91 -20.12
CA GLU A 231 -3.18 -5.84 -21.15
C GLU A 231 -2.05 -6.76 -21.59
N LYS A 232 -2.43 -7.95 -22.08
CA LYS A 232 -1.54 -8.87 -22.78
C LYS A 232 -1.69 -8.60 -24.27
N VAL A 233 -0.58 -8.31 -24.95
CA VAL A 233 -0.52 -8.18 -26.40
C VAL A 233 0.20 -9.39 -26.98
N GLU A 234 -0.42 -10.01 -27.98
CA GLU A 234 0.05 -11.25 -28.62
C GLU A 234 0.85 -10.96 -29.91
N ASN A 235 0.69 -9.77 -30.49
CA ASN A 235 1.28 -9.41 -31.77
C ASN A 235 1.32 -7.88 -31.99
N PRO A 236 2.03 -7.39 -33.03
CA PRO A 236 2.14 -5.96 -33.33
C PRO A 236 0.80 -5.24 -33.61
N GLU A 237 -0.20 -5.94 -34.14
CA GLU A 237 -1.52 -5.35 -34.42
C GLU A 237 -2.24 -5.00 -33.12
N GLN A 238 -2.30 -5.95 -32.17
CA GLN A 238 -2.86 -5.71 -30.85
C GLN A 238 -2.10 -4.63 -30.07
N LEU A 239 -0.78 -4.55 -30.23
CA LEU A 239 0.02 -3.46 -29.64
C LEU A 239 -0.36 -2.09 -30.21
N ALA A 240 -0.56 -2.00 -31.54
CA ALA A 240 -0.99 -0.76 -32.18
C ALA A 240 -2.39 -0.34 -31.70
N ASP A 241 -3.33 -1.29 -31.63
CA ASP A 241 -4.69 -1.07 -31.13
C ASP A 241 -4.70 -0.60 -29.66
N TYR A 242 -3.88 -1.23 -28.82
CA TYR A 242 -3.70 -0.82 -27.43
C TYR A 242 -3.19 0.62 -27.34
N LEU A 243 -2.12 0.95 -28.05
CA LEU A 243 -1.54 2.29 -28.04
C LEU A 243 -2.50 3.35 -28.60
N ALA A 244 -3.41 2.99 -29.51
CA ALA A 244 -4.43 3.91 -30.02
C ALA A 244 -5.50 4.25 -28.97
N ARG A 245 -5.83 3.32 -28.06
CA ARG A 245 -6.79 3.51 -26.96
C ARG A 245 -6.21 4.24 -25.76
N HIS A 246 -4.89 4.14 -25.57
CA HIS A 246 -4.17 4.68 -24.42
C HIS A 246 -3.30 5.89 -24.82
N PRO A 247 -3.74 7.14 -24.60
CA PRO A 247 -3.03 8.35 -25.01
C PRO A 247 -1.79 8.68 -24.15
N GLU A 248 -1.55 7.94 -23.08
CA GLU A 248 -0.44 8.14 -22.15
C GLU A 248 0.93 8.09 -22.85
N GLY A 249 1.90 8.84 -22.34
CA GLY A 249 3.22 8.98 -22.95
C GLY A 249 4.22 7.88 -22.58
N GLN A 250 4.01 7.22 -21.44
CA GLN A 250 4.95 6.30 -20.81
C GLN A 250 4.23 5.00 -20.42
N PHE A 251 4.87 3.86 -20.70
CA PHE A 251 4.34 2.53 -20.43
C PHE A 251 5.38 1.64 -19.76
N TYR A 252 4.92 0.71 -18.93
CA TYR A 252 5.70 -0.45 -18.53
C TYR A 252 5.41 -1.60 -19.48
N VAL A 253 6.47 -2.25 -19.96
CA VAL A 253 6.39 -3.42 -20.84
C VAL A 253 7.27 -4.53 -20.27
N ALA A 254 6.73 -5.74 -20.22
CA ALA A 254 7.42 -6.94 -19.74
C ALA A 254 6.97 -8.18 -20.53
N ASP A 255 7.76 -9.24 -20.50
CA ASP A 255 7.35 -10.53 -21.07
C ASP A 255 6.15 -11.09 -20.29
N PHE A 256 5.18 -11.68 -21.00
CA PHE A 256 4.07 -12.37 -20.35
C PHE A 256 4.54 -13.73 -19.84
N ILE A 257 4.29 -14.00 -18.56
CA ILE A 257 4.55 -15.30 -17.92
C ILE A 257 3.22 -15.98 -17.64
N ASP A 258 3.03 -17.16 -18.21
CA ASP A 258 1.92 -18.03 -17.83
C ASP A 258 2.27 -18.75 -16.53
N TYR A 259 1.50 -18.46 -15.47
CA TYR A 259 1.64 -19.05 -14.15
C TYR A 259 0.37 -19.79 -13.72
N SER A 260 -0.46 -20.18 -14.69
CA SER A 260 -1.63 -20.99 -14.41
C SER A 260 -1.23 -22.31 -13.75
N GLY A 261 -2.03 -22.71 -12.76
CA GLY A 261 -1.93 -24.00 -12.12
C GLY A 261 -2.34 -25.14 -13.07
N PRO A 262 -2.18 -26.41 -12.64
CA PRO A 262 -2.56 -27.58 -13.43
C PRO A 262 -4.05 -27.64 -13.81
N ASP A 263 -4.90 -26.90 -13.09
CA ASP A 263 -6.33 -26.74 -13.32
C ASP A 263 -6.66 -25.56 -14.26
N GLY A 264 -5.65 -24.82 -14.72
CA GLY A 264 -5.80 -23.64 -15.57
C GLY A 264 -6.18 -22.36 -14.82
N LEU A 265 -6.23 -22.38 -13.49
CA LEU A 265 -6.51 -21.20 -12.67
C LEU A 265 -5.24 -20.42 -12.33
N PHE A 266 -5.40 -19.13 -12.07
CA PHE A 266 -4.33 -18.24 -11.65
C PHE A 266 -4.49 -17.90 -10.17
N CYS A 267 -3.45 -18.16 -9.37
CA CYS A 267 -3.46 -17.88 -7.94
C CYS A 267 -2.44 -16.79 -7.61
N LYS A 268 -2.93 -15.66 -7.08
CA LYS A 268 -2.11 -14.54 -6.61
C LYS A 268 -2.18 -14.43 -5.10
N GLN A 269 -1.02 -14.31 -4.46
CA GLN A 269 -0.91 -14.09 -3.02
C GLN A 269 -0.42 -12.68 -2.74
N ARG A 270 -0.99 -12.05 -1.72
CA ARG A 270 -0.44 -10.84 -1.10
C ARG A 270 0.26 -11.19 0.19
N ILE A 271 1.56 -10.94 0.27
CA ILE A 271 2.39 -11.26 1.44
C ILE A 271 3.03 -9.97 1.93
N VAL A 272 3.04 -9.77 3.24
CA VAL A 272 3.67 -8.62 3.90
C VAL A 272 4.88 -9.09 4.67
N PHE A 273 5.98 -8.36 4.58
CA PHE A 273 7.19 -8.58 5.34
C PHE A 273 7.27 -7.57 6.47
N ILE A 274 7.48 -8.06 7.69
CA ILE A 274 7.64 -7.26 8.90
C ILE A 274 8.88 -7.80 9.61
N ASP A 275 9.92 -6.97 9.76
CA ASP A 275 11.21 -7.42 10.31
C ASP A 275 11.73 -8.67 9.57
N ARG A 276 11.62 -8.66 8.23
CA ARG A 276 11.97 -9.76 7.30
C ARG A 276 11.11 -11.03 7.43
N VAL A 277 10.15 -11.08 8.34
CA VAL A 277 9.25 -12.24 8.49
C VAL A 277 8.04 -12.09 7.56
N PRO A 278 7.73 -13.08 6.71
CA PRO A 278 6.57 -13.04 5.82
C PRO A 278 5.26 -13.36 6.56
N TYR A 279 4.19 -12.64 6.23
CA TYR A 279 2.84 -12.85 6.70
C TYR A 279 1.86 -12.81 5.53
N ILE A 280 1.01 -13.82 5.41
CA ILE A 280 -0.03 -13.87 4.37
C ILE A 280 -1.15 -12.88 4.69
N SER A 281 -1.51 -12.04 3.72
CA SER A 281 -2.71 -11.20 3.79
C SER A 281 -3.92 -11.92 3.18
N HIS A 282 -3.78 -12.38 1.94
CA HIS A 282 -4.84 -13.09 1.23
C HIS A 282 -4.27 -13.88 0.04
N LEU A 283 -5.08 -14.82 -0.45
CA LEU A 283 -4.90 -15.48 -1.74
C LEU A 283 -6.16 -15.23 -2.59
N ALA A 284 -5.95 -14.85 -3.85
CA ALA A 284 -7.02 -14.69 -4.83
C ALA A 284 -6.84 -15.71 -5.95
N VAL A 285 -7.93 -16.39 -6.30
CA VAL A 285 -7.98 -17.39 -7.38
C VAL A 285 -8.85 -16.85 -8.52
N SER A 286 -8.42 -17.00 -9.76
CA SER A 286 -9.11 -16.46 -10.93
C SER A 286 -8.98 -17.37 -12.14
N ASP A 287 -9.94 -17.31 -13.05
CA ASP A 287 -9.84 -17.87 -14.40
C ASP A 287 -9.08 -16.92 -15.37
N HIS A 288 -8.86 -15.67 -14.94
CA HIS A 288 -8.15 -14.64 -15.68
C HIS A 288 -6.83 -14.28 -14.99
N TRP A 289 -5.76 -14.12 -15.78
CA TRP A 289 -4.38 -13.93 -15.30
C TRP A 289 -4.09 -12.60 -14.57
N ILE A 290 -4.88 -11.55 -14.85
CA ILE A 290 -4.87 -10.30 -14.05
C ILE A 290 -5.74 -10.54 -12.82
N VAL A 291 -5.11 -10.91 -11.70
CA VAL A 291 -5.81 -11.27 -10.47
C VAL A 291 -5.88 -10.08 -9.51
N HIS A 292 -7.09 -9.58 -9.27
CA HIS A 292 -7.39 -8.65 -8.18
C HIS A 292 -8.44 -9.25 -7.28
N TYR A 293 -8.23 -9.21 -5.96
CA TYR A 293 -9.08 -9.88 -4.99
C TYR A 293 -10.57 -9.51 -5.15
N MET A 294 -10.85 -8.22 -5.35
CA MET A 294 -12.23 -7.71 -5.53
C MET A 294 -12.91 -8.18 -6.83
N SER A 295 -12.15 -8.44 -7.89
CA SER A 295 -12.70 -8.91 -9.17
C SER A 295 -12.57 -10.42 -9.38
N ALA A 296 -11.85 -11.11 -8.48
CA ALA A 296 -11.62 -12.56 -8.52
C ALA A 296 -12.84 -13.38 -8.06
N GLY A 297 -13.99 -12.76 -7.76
CA GLY A 297 -15.23 -13.49 -7.42
C GLY A 297 -15.12 -14.38 -6.18
N MET A 298 -14.28 -13.99 -5.21
CA MET A 298 -14.04 -14.77 -3.99
C MET A 298 -15.30 -14.89 -3.12
N ALA A 299 -16.14 -13.85 -3.09
CA ALA A 299 -17.38 -13.84 -2.31
C ALA A 299 -18.43 -14.81 -2.88
N GLU A 300 -18.46 -15.00 -4.19
CA GLU A 300 -19.46 -15.82 -4.88
C GLU A 300 -19.04 -17.28 -5.00
N ASN A 301 -17.74 -17.59 -4.91
CA ASN A 301 -17.20 -18.93 -5.15
C ASN A 301 -16.66 -19.59 -3.88
N ALA A 302 -17.40 -20.57 -3.34
CA ALA A 302 -17.01 -21.32 -2.15
C ALA A 302 -15.69 -22.09 -2.32
N GLY A 303 -15.44 -22.70 -3.49
CA GLY A 303 -14.21 -23.44 -3.73
C GLY A 303 -12.97 -22.55 -3.69
N ARG A 304 -13.07 -21.32 -4.21
CA ARG A 304 -11.97 -20.32 -4.12
C ARG A 304 -11.71 -19.90 -2.67
N ARG A 305 -12.76 -19.78 -1.84
CA ARG A 305 -12.61 -19.51 -0.40
C ARG A 305 -12.01 -20.68 0.36
N ASP A 306 -12.39 -21.90 0.03
CA ASP A 306 -11.82 -23.11 0.65
C ASP A 306 -10.31 -23.21 0.35
N GLU A 307 -9.90 -22.86 -0.88
CA GLU A 307 -8.49 -22.79 -1.28
C GLU A 307 -7.73 -21.69 -0.53
N GLU A 308 -8.28 -20.47 -0.46
CA GLU A 308 -7.68 -19.38 0.32
C GLU A 308 -7.54 -19.76 1.80
N ALA A 309 -8.57 -20.35 2.40
CA ALA A 309 -8.56 -20.78 3.79
C ALA A 309 -7.49 -21.84 4.06
N ALA A 310 -7.39 -22.86 3.19
CA ALA A 310 -6.39 -23.91 3.30
C ALA A 310 -4.97 -23.34 3.14
N PHE A 311 -4.78 -22.45 2.16
CA PHE A 311 -3.50 -21.79 1.92
C PHE A 311 -3.05 -20.94 3.11
N MET A 312 -3.92 -20.09 3.63
CA MET A 312 -3.60 -19.22 4.76
C MET A 312 -3.31 -20.02 6.05
N ALA A 313 -4.00 -21.14 6.26
CA ALA A 313 -3.76 -22.01 7.41
C ALA A 313 -2.40 -22.73 7.35
N ALA A 314 -1.96 -23.13 6.16
CA ALA A 314 -0.71 -23.87 5.93
C ALA A 314 0.49 -22.97 5.56
N PHE A 315 0.29 -21.66 5.40
CA PHE A 315 1.26 -20.72 4.81
C PHE A 315 2.68 -20.87 5.37
N ASP A 316 2.81 -20.85 6.71
CA ASP A 316 4.13 -20.91 7.36
C ASP A 316 4.82 -22.27 7.18
N GLN A 317 4.05 -23.36 7.10
CA GLN A 317 4.58 -24.72 7.04
C GLN A 317 4.85 -25.19 5.60
N ASP A 318 4.21 -24.58 4.61
CA ASP A 318 4.36 -24.95 3.20
C ASP A 318 4.95 -23.80 2.36
N PHE A 319 4.12 -22.86 1.88
CA PHE A 319 4.54 -21.83 0.93
C PHE A 319 5.74 -21.02 1.42
N ALA A 320 5.69 -20.50 2.65
CA ALA A 320 6.79 -19.73 3.20
C ALA A 320 8.05 -20.58 3.45
N ALA A 321 7.88 -21.83 3.85
CA ALA A 321 9.01 -22.75 4.05
C ALA A 321 9.71 -23.09 2.72
N ARG A 322 8.94 -23.34 1.65
CA ARG A 322 9.49 -23.62 0.31
C ARG A 322 10.17 -22.39 -0.29
N HIS A 323 9.61 -21.21 -0.08
CA HIS A 323 10.14 -19.94 -0.61
C HIS A 323 11.11 -19.21 0.33
N ALA A 324 11.57 -19.82 1.42
CA ALA A 324 12.41 -19.16 2.42
C ALA A 324 13.66 -18.46 1.84
N ARG A 325 14.33 -19.07 0.86
CA ARG A 325 15.49 -18.44 0.17
C ARG A 325 15.12 -17.27 -0.72
N ALA A 326 13.98 -17.37 -1.42
CA ALA A 326 13.45 -16.27 -2.22
C ALA A 326 13.11 -15.08 -1.31
N PHE A 327 12.43 -15.33 -0.20
CA PHE A 327 12.07 -14.31 0.78
C PHE A 327 13.28 -13.64 1.41
N ASP A 328 14.30 -14.40 1.82
CA ASP A 328 15.54 -13.84 2.37
C ASP A 328 16.25 -12.93 1.35
N SER A 329 16.38 -13.40 0.10
CA SER A 329 16.97 -12.61 -1.00
C SER A 329 16.16 -11.34 -1.30
N LEU A 330 14.84 -11.45 -1.25
CA LEU A 330 13.93 -10.34 -1.50
C LEU A 330 14.03 -9.29 -0.38
N CYS A 331 14.08 -9.70 0.88
CA CYS A 331 14.35 -8.79 2.00
C CYS A 331 15.72 -8.10 1.89
N ASP A 332 16.76 -8.82 1.47
CA ASP A 332 18.11 -8.26 1.29
C ASP A 332 18.17 -7.22 0.16
N ARG A 333 17.51 -7.49 -0.97
CA ARG A 333 17.51 -6.61 -2.14
C ARG A 333 16.61 -5.38 -1.96
N ILE A 334 15.46 -5.55 -1.32
CA ILE A 334 14.52 -4.45 -1.06
C ILE A 334 14.99 -3.58 0.11
N GLY A 335 15.50 -4.19 1.18
CA GLY A 335 16.11 -3.45 2.30
C GLY A 335 15.14 -2.50 3.00
N LEU A 336 13.90 -2.94 3.22
CA LEU A 336 12.87 -2.22 3.97
C LEU A 336 12.41 -3.04 5.18
N ASP A 337 12.01 -2.35 6.24
CA ASP A 337 11.57 -2.94 7.50
C ASP A 337 10.12 -3.47 7.40
N TYR A 338 9.30 -2.78 6.60
CA TYR A 338 7.93 -3.14 6.25
C TYR A 338 7.71 -2.94 4.75
N PHE A 339 7.21 -3.95 4.05
CA PHE A 339 6.69 -3.83 2.68
C PHE A 339 5.81 -5.04 2.34
N GLY A 340 4.95 -4.89 1.33
CA GLY A 340 4.14 -5.96 0.77
C GLY A 340 4.60 -6.37 -0.61
N ILE A 341 4.24 -7.59 -1.03
CA ILE A 341 4.37 -8.08 -2.40
C ILE A 341 3.06 -8.71 -2.88
N ASP A 342 2.80 -8.58 -4.18
CA ASP A 342 1.86 -9.42 -4.91
C ASP A 342 2.68 -10.42 -5.73
N CYS A 343 2.42 -11.71 -5.54
CA CYS A 343 3.19 -12.78 -6.15
C CYS A 343 2.31 -13.97 -6.56
N GLY A 344 2.90 -14.87 -7.34
CA GLY A 344 2.36 -16.19 -7.69
C GLY A 344 3.47 -17.24 -7.62
N GLU A 345 3.15 -18.47 -7.99
CA GLU A 345 4.13 -19.56 -8.12
C GLU A 345 4.15 -20.05 -9.55
N THR A 346 5.34 -20.16 -10.15
CA THR A 346 5.48 -20.71 -11.50
C THR A 346 5.36 -22.23 -11.50
N PRO A 347 5.08 -22.87 -12.66
CA PRO A 347 5.04 -24.34 -12.74
C PRO A 347 6.34 -25.06 -12.34
N ASP A 348 7.49 -24.37 -12.42
CA ASP A 348 8.79 -24.88 -11.96
C ASP A 348 9.11 -24.55 -10.49
N GLY A 349 8.17 -23.95 -9.74
CA GLY A 349 8.24 -23.71 -8.31
C GLY A 349 9.00 -22.45 -7.88
N ARG A 350 9.26 -21.51 -8.79
CA ARG A 350 9.85 -20.20 -8.47
C ARG A 350 8.78 -19.22 -8.00
N LEU A 351 9.19 -18.27 -7.16
CA LEU A 351 8.34 -17.16 -6.77
C LEU A 351 8.21 -16.19 -7.94
N LEU A 352 7.03 -16.06 -8.55
CA LEU A 352 6.75 -15.07 -9.57
C LEU A 352 6.35 -13.76 -8.90
N LEU A 353 7.15 -12.71 -9.07
CA LEU A 353 6.89 -11.41 -8.45
C LEU A 353 6.20 -10.46 -9.43
N PHE A 354 5.05 -9.90 -9.03
CA PHE A 354 4.29 -8.93 -9.82
C PHE A 354 4.55 -7.49 -9.37
N GLU A 355 4.67 -7.29 -8.05
CA GLU A 355 4.76 -5.98 -7.42
C GLU A 355 5.35 -6.09 -6.02
N ALA A 356 6.09 -5.05 -5.61
CA ALA A 356 6.43 -4.78 -4.22
C ALA A 356 6.12 -3.32 -3.92
N ASP A 357 5.52 -3.01 -2.76
CA ASP A 357 5.19 -1.65 -2.34
C ASP A 357 5.01 -1.59 -0.81
N VAL A 358 5.23 -0.44 -0.19
CA VAL A 358 4.86 -0.18 1.22
C VAL A 358 3.38 0.19 1.35
N ALA A 359 2.76 0.74 0.30
CA ALA A 359 1.38 1.21 0.29
C ALA A 359 0.34 0.16 -0.19
N MET A 360 0.67 -1.12 -0.12
CA MET A 360 -0.29 -2.18 -0.40
C MET A 360 -1.39 -2.23 0.67
N ILE A 361 -2.66 -2.20 0.26
CA ILE A 361 -3.80 -2.37 1.16
C ILE A 361 -3.76 -3.75 1.82
N VAL A 362 -3.82 -3.76 3.15
CA VAL A 362 -3.83 -4.93 4.03
C VAL A 362 -4.87 -4.66 5.12
N HIS A 363 -5.94 -5.44 5.19
CA HIS A 363 -7.04 -5.21 6.14
C HIS A 363 -7.72 -6.51 6.58
N SER A 364 -8.52 -6.44 7.64
CA SER A 364 -9.41 -7.52 8.09
C SER A 364 -10.86 -7.02 8.24
N MET A 365 -11.35 -6.32 7.22
CA MET A 365 -12.68 -5.72 7.21
C MET A 365 -13.81 -6.72 6.96
N GLU A 366 -13.51 -7.89 6.37
CA GLU A 366 -14.51 -8.90 6.05
C GLU A 366 -15.10 -9.49 7.34
N ASP A 367 -16.31 -9.06 7.70
CA ASP A 367 -17.04 -9.52 8.89
C ASP A 367 -18.05 -10.63 8.57
N ALA A 368 -18.25 -10.94 7.29
CA ALA A 368 -19.13 -12.01 6.85
C ALA A 368 -18.60 -13.39 7.28
N PRO A 369 -19.45 -14.31 7.80
CA PRO A 369 -19.01 -15.60 8.34
C PRO A 369 -18.16 -16.44 7.37
N GLU A 370 -18.41 -16.33 6.07
CA GLU A 370 -17.68 -17.03 5.02
C GLU A 370 -16.20 -16.64 4.90
N PHE A 371 -15.78 -15.50 5.48
CA PHE A 371 -14.39 -15.04 5.52
C PHE A 371 -13.75 -15.16 6.91
N ALA A 372 -14.42 -15.81 7.87
CA ALA A 372 -13.95 -15.91 9.26
C ALA A 372 -12.53 -16.51 9.39
N TYR A 373 -12.11 -17.37 8.45
CA TYR A 373 -10.77 -17.96 8.44
C TYR A 373 -9.64 -16.92 8.31
N LYS A 374 -9.92 -15.74 7.73
CA LYS A 374 -8.93 -14.67 7.58
C LYS A 374 -8.54 -14.02 8.91
N LYS A 375 -9.44 -14.04 9.91
CA LYS A 375 -9.24 -13.30 11.16
C LYS A 375 -7.95 -13.72 11.87
N VAL A 376 -7.69 -15.02 11.99
CA VAL A 376 -6.50 -15.51 12.73
C VAL A 376 -5.17 -15.12 12.06
N PRO A 377 -4.93 -15.39 10.76
CA PRO A 377 -3.70 -14.94 10.10
C PRO A 377 -3.55 -13.41 10.08
N MET A 378 -4.64 -12.67 9.86
CA MET A 378 -4.59 -11.20 9.85
C MET A 378 -4.28 -10.61 11.22
N THR A 379 -4.86 -11.15 12.30
CA THR A 379 -4.49 -10.76 13.67
C THR A 379 -3.01 -11.03 13.94
N ARG A 380 -2.47 -12.18 13.51
CA ARG A 380 -1.02 -12.46 13.64
C ARG A 380 -0.16 -11.44 12.90
N LEU A 381 -0.57 -11.01 11.71
CA LEU A 381 0.12 -9.97 10.93
C LEU A 381 0.10 -8.62 11.67
N PHE A 382 -1.06 -8.18 12.14
CA PHE A 382 -1.19 -6.91 12.87
C PHE A 382 -0.43 -6.93 14.19
N ASP A 383 -0.55 -8.01 14.97
CA ASP A 383 0.20 -8.20 16.22
C ASP A 383 1.71 -8.13 15.98
N ALA A 384 2.20 -8.73 14.88
CA ALA A 384 3.61 -8.67 14.51
C ALA A 384 4.05 -7.24 14.15
N PHE A 385 3.23 -6.47 13.43
CA PHE A 385 3.51 -5.08 13.13
C PHE A 385 3.63 -4.25 14.42
N ILE A 386 2.66 -4.37 15.33
CA ILE A 386 2.69 -3.67 16.63
C ILE A 386 3.90 -4.09 17.47
N ALA A 387 4.19 -5.39 17.55
CA ALA A 387 5.34 -5.89 18.29
C ALA A 387 6.66 -5.34 17.74
N PHE A 388 6.78 -5.21 16.42
CA PHE A 388 7.96 -4.66 15.79
C PHE A 388 8.12 -3.15 16.03
N LEU A 389 7.03 -2.38 15.97
CA LEU A 389 7.05 -0.96 16.34
C LEU A 389 7.53 -0.76 17.78
N ARG A 390 7.07 -1.59 18.73
CA ARG A 390 7.51 -1.56 20.13
C ARG A 390 8.99 -1.91 20.29
N LYS A 391 9.48 -2.92 19.56
CA LYS A 391 10.90 -3.30 19.55
C LYS A 391 11.77 -2.12 19.10
N MET A 392 11.40 -1.51 17.98
CA MET A 392 12.11 -0.38 17.39
C MET A 392 12.07 0.87 18.28
N SER A 393 10.95 1.18 18.92
CA SER A 393 10.82 2.37 19.78
C SER A 393 11.72 2.32 21.03
N HIS A 394 12.07 1.12 21.49
CA HIS A 394 12.99 0.90 22.60
C HIS A 394 14.47 0.84 22.19
N GLY A 395 14.79 0.99 20.90
CA GLY A 395 16.15 1.02 20.37
C GLY A 395 16.88 -0.33 20.43
N GLN A 396 16.16 -1.45 20.31
CA GLN A 396 16.70 -2.82 20.31
C GLN A 396 16.77 -3.47 18.93
#